data_AF-A0A9P5VTZ8-F1
#
_entry.id   AF-A0A9P5VTZ8-F1
#
_cell.length_a   1.000
_cell.length_b   1.000
_cell.length_c   1.000
_cell.angle_alpha   90.00
_cell.angle_beta   90.00
_cell.angle_gamma   90.00
#
_symmetry.space_group_name_H-M   'P 1'
#
loop_
_entity.id
_entity.type
_entity.pdbx_description
1 polymer ?
#
loop_
_entity_poly.entity_id
_entity_poly.type
_entity_poly.pdbx_seq_one_letter_code
_entity_poly.pdbx_strand_id
1 'polypeptide(L)'
;MAPFELQQEVLPIQLPIQPLNISRRRPSRPIPRSEAIAATPAASGNVNHETGSTTITTNDEEKTSGPLDTDSVSYTILSPSGPGASDLEPSKKESYISPLAWLSRVITKAGQDERLHYHANGHHHHHHHHHHHHHHHGRSHHHQGLLSGHHGSSATLRKQLFSKATVVTLEKKYATVHWAAEFYCTISSPCFALPVLLYLDPAFRWSAPDIHITHFAIFLSVFTALTSTLYHATLYKIFSSLDACFATIMFYMNAIQLLRSLPDPYAMMVPGPIASIVQWDWTPYLLTTAMITLFIVSWRRTAMLSLMLMVLMIPASVWGFVVHEAWVGLAFGLVGLSMFAADRFKFFCGHSYWHLAGGMSLWYGIASGALAK
;
A
#
# COMPACT_ATOMS: atom_id res chain seq x y z
N MET A 1 23.50 35.02 53.13
CA MET A 1 22.99 34.67 51.78
C MET A 1 21.86 35.63 51.48
N ALA A 2 22.09 36.57 50.56
CA ALA A 2 21.12 37.57 50.15
C ALA A 2 20.28 37.02 48.98
N PRO A 3 18.98 37.38 48.88
CA PRO A 3 18.14 36.96 47.77
C PRO A 3 18.45 37.78 46.52
N PHE A 4 18.63 37.09 45.40
CA PHE A 4 18.75 37.67 44.06
C PHE A 4 17.37 38.12 43.60
N GLU A 5 17.11 39.43 43.58
CA GLU A 5 16.00 40.04 42.83
C GLU A 5 16.41 40.16 41.36
N LEU A 6 15.80 39.34 40.51
CA LEU A 6 15.86 39.49 39.05
C LEU A 6 14.79 40.49 38.63
N GLN A 7 15.17 41.76 38.51
CA GLN A 7 14.38 42.77 37.80
C GLN A 7 14.33 42.40 36.32
N GLN A 8 13.17 41.91 35.87
CA GLN A 8 12.89 41.65 34.47
C GLN A 8 12.33 42.93 33.84
N GLU A 9 13.23 43.71 33.23
CA GLU A 9 12.92 44.92 32.49
C GLU A 9 12.28 44.54 31.14
N VAL A 10 10.95 44.66 31.05
CA VAL A 10 10.20 44.41 29.81
C VAL A 10 10.25 45.68 28.95
N LEU A 11 11.14 45.69 27.95
CA LEU A 11 11.17 46.70 26.90
C LEU A 11 10.06 46.42 25.87
N PRO A 12 9.16 47.38 25.58
CA PRO A 12 8.18 47.23 24.51
C PRO A 12 8.86 47.39 23.14
N ILE A 13 9.00 46.28 22.42
CA ILE A 13 9.39 46.30 21.01
C ILE A 13 8.20 46.83 20.19
N GLN A 14 8.23 48.13 19.87
CA GLN A 14 7.37 48.71 18.84
C GLN A 14 7.93 48.36 17.45
N LEU A 15 7.28 47.41 16.77
CA LEU A 15 7.54 47.16 15.35
C LEU A 15 6.82 48.20 14.47
N PRO A 16 7.50 48.79 13.46
CA PRO A 16 6.87 49.72 12.54
C PRO A 16 5.95 48.96 11.57
N ILE A 17 4.64 49.08 11.78
CA ILE A 17 3.63 48.63 10.82
C ILE A 17 3.61 49.62 9.65
N GLN A 18 4.25 49.28 8.53
CA GLN A 18 4.01 50.00 7.28
C GLN A 18 2.71 49.48 6.64
N PRO A 19 1.80 50.37 6.18
CA PRO A 19 0.59 49.97 5.49
C PRO A 19 0.92 49.44 4.08
N LEU A 20 0.62 48.15 3.87
CA LEU A 20 0.69 47.50 2.57
C LEU A 20 -0.36 48.10 1.62
N ASN A 21 0.11 48.87 0.65
CA ASN A 21 -0.70 49.46 -0.41
C ASN A 21 -1.06 48.38 -1.45
N ILE A 22 -2.19 47.70 -1.25
CA ILE A 22 -2.72 46.71 -2.19
C ILE A 22 -3.28 47.46 -3.40
N SER A 23 -2.43 47.63 -4.41
CA SER A 23 -2.81 48.13 -5.73
C SER A 23 -3.79 47.15 -6.40
N ARG A 24 -5.01 47.64 -6.55
CA ARG A 24 -6.18 47.01 -7.18
C ARG A 24 -5.87 46.69 -8.66
N ARG A 25 -5.46 45.45 -8.96
CA ARG A 25 -5.35 44.98 -10.35
C ARG A 25 -6.74 44.86 -10.99
N ARG A 26 -6.91 45.61 -12.07
CA ARG A 26 -8.04 45.71 -12.98
C ARG A 26 -8.22 44.39 -13.75
N PRO A 27 -9.43 43.80 -13.88
CA PRO A 27 -9.65 42.65 -14.75
C PRO A 27 -9.70 43.10 -16.21
N SER A 28 -8.82 42.54 -17.04
CA SER A 28 -8.84 42.71 -18.48
C SER A 28 -9.88 41.79 -19.13
N ARG A 29 -10.93 42.44 -19.64
CA ARG A 29 -11.68 42.24 -20.91
C ARG A 29 -11.87 40.80 -21.46
N PRO A 30 -13.11 40.39 -21.77
CA PRO A 30 -13.39 39.15 -22.48
C PRO A 30 -13.10 39.28 -23.99
N ILE A 31 -12.51 38.24 -24.58
CA ILE A 31 -12.32 38.08 -26.02
C ILE A 31 -13.57 37.38 -26.58
N PRO A 32 -14.23 37.92 -27.62
CA PRO A 32 -15.38 37.28 -28.23
C PRO A 32 -14.96 36.18 -29.21
N ARG A 33 -15.81 35.15 -29.26
CA ARG A 33 -15.74 33.96 -30.10
C ARG A 33 -16.60 34.19 -31.34
N SER A 34 -16.02 34.17 -32.52
CA SER A 34 -16.74 33.98 -33.79
C SER A 34 -15.76 33.58 -34.89
N GLU A 35 -16.00 32.36 -35.44
CA GLU A 35 -15.94 31.97 -36.87
C GLU A 35 -14.59 32.20 -37.61
N ALA A 36 -14.06 31.26 -38.42
CA ALA A 36 -14.75 30.59 -39.51
C ALA A 36 -13.85 29.51 -40.19
N ILE A 37 -14.50 28.59 -40.92
CA ILE A 37 -14.04 27.89 -42.16
C ILE A 37 -12.96 26.80 -41.97
N ALA A 38 -13.29 25.50 -42.01
CA ALA A 38 -13.65 24.66 -43.17
C ALA A 38 -12.53 24.49 -44.22
N ALA A 39 -11.82 23.36 -44.16
CA ALA A 39 -11.17 22.75 -45.32
C ALA A 39 -11.02 21.22 -45.10
N THR A 40 -11.68 20.47 -45.96
CA THR A 40 -11.67 19.00 -46.14
C THR A 40 -10.52 18.57 -47.09
N PRO A 41 -10.32 17.28 -47.42
CA PRO A 41 -9.02 16.61 -47.29
C PRO A 41 -8.28 16.33 -48.61
N ALA A 42 -6.98 16.02 -48.50
CA ALA A 42 -6.19 15.30 -49.52
C ALA A 42 -5.44 14.18 -48.78
N ALA A 43 -5.79 12.91 -48.97
CA ALA A 43 -5.42 12.02 -50.09
C ALA A 43 -4.01 11.42 -49.95
N SER A 44 -3.99 10.08 -50.00
CA SER A 44 -2.93 9.20 -50.51
C SER A 44 -1.64 9.04 -49.71
N GLY A 45 -1.42 7.82 -49.21
CA GLY A 45 -0.13 7.36 -48.71
C GLY A 45 -0.15 5.89 -48.31
N ASN A 46 -0.54 5.01 -49.22
CA ASN A 46 -0.44 3.56 -49.06
C ASN A 46 1.04 3.17 -49.25
N VAL A 47 1.74 2.80 -48.18
CA VAL A 47 3.09 2.23 -48.26
C VAL A 47 3.04 0.81 -47.71
N ASN A 48 3.04 -0.13 -48.65
CA ASN A 48 3.35 -1.53 -48.43
C ASN A 48 4.82 -1.62 -47.99
N HIS A 49 5.07 -2.23 -46.82
CA HIS A 49 6.40 -2.69 -46.45
C HIS A 49 6.38 -4.22 -46.43
N GLU A 50 6.80 -4.81 -47.54
CA GLU A 50 7.20 -6.20 -47.62
C GLU A 50 8.59 -6.39 -47.02
N THR A 51 8.92 -7.68 -46.81
CA THR A 51 10.24 -8.30 -46.63
C THR A 51 10.94 -8.21 -45.28
N GLY A 52 11.18 -9.39 -44.70
CA GLY A 52 12.16 -9.59 -43.64
C GLY A 52 11.99 -10.83 -42.76
N SER A 53 11.58 -11.98 -43.31
CA SER A 53 11.63 -13.26 -42.58
C SER A 53 13.06 -13.79 -42.59
N THR A 54 13.76 -13.67 -41.45
CA THR A 54 15.07 -14.31 -41.26
C THR A 54 14.93 -15.43 -40.24
N THR A 55 14.80 -16.64 -40.76
CA THR A 55 14.95 -17.90 -40.02
C THR A 55 16.41 -18.04 -39.62
N ILE A 56 16.72 -17.97 -38.32
CA ILE A 56 18.01 -18.41 -37.78
C ILE A 56 17.75 -19.71 -37.01
N THR A 57 18.05 -20.81 -37.69
CA THR A 57 18.33 -22.12 -37.09
C THR A 57 19.76 -22.11 -36.55
N THR A 58 19.91 -22.26 -35.24
CA THR A 58 21.15 -22.72 -34.61
C THR A 58 20.82 -24.01 -33.86
N ASN A 59 21.15 -25.13 -34.49
CA ASN A 59 21.58 -26.31 -33.76
C ASN A 59 23.00 -26.03 -33.31
N ASP A 60 23.32 -26.30 -32.06
CA ASP A 60 24.52 -27.07 -31.74
C ASP A 60 24.41 -27.65 -30.32
N GLU A 61 24.76 -28.92 -30.29
CA GLU A 61 24.83 -29.82 -29.14
C GLU A 61 26.00 -29.42 -28.23
N GLU A 62 25.83 -29.55 -26.91
CA GLU A 62 26.86 -30.25 -26.13
C GLU A 62 26.31 -30.87 -24.83
N LYS A 63 26.56 -32.18 -24.74
CA LYS A 63 26.71 -33.01 -23.52
C LYS A 63 27.33 -32.21 -22.36
N THR A 64 27.12 -32.52 -21.08
CA THR A 64 27.57 -33.76 -20.44
C THR A 64 27.08 -33.85 -18.99
N SER A 65 26.60 -35.04 -18.61
CA SER A 65 26.77 -35.75 -17.31
C SER A 65 26.67 -35.05 -15.95
N GLY A 66 25.78 -35.60 -15.10
CA GLY A 66 26.08 -35.86 -13.68
C GLY A 66 24.90 -35.74 -12.72
N PRO A 67 24.30 -36.85 -12.24
CA PRO A 67 23.45 -36.84 -11.05
C PRO A 67 24.30 -37.11 -9.80
N LEU A 68 24.23 -36.22 -8.81
CA LEU A 68 24.74 -36.49 -7.46
C LEU A 68 23.54 -36.86 -6.57
N ASP A 69 23.54 -38.13 -6.16
CA ASP A 69 22.66 -38.70 -5.15
C ASP A 69 22.80 -37.91 -3.84
N THR A 70 21.67 -37.48 -3.29
CA THR A 70 21.59 -36.99 -1.90
C THR A 70 20.69 -37.92 -1.12
N ASP A 71 21.32 -38.60 -0.17
CA ASP A 71 20.75 -39.59 0.75
C ASP A 71 19.49 -39.09 1.45
N SER A 72 18.38 -39.79 1.22
CA SER A 72 17.16 -39.63 1.99
C SER A 72 17.21 -40.56 3.20
N VAL A 73 17.55 -39.98 4.36
CA VAL A 73 17.50 -40.66 5.66
C VAL A 73 16.03 -40.88 6.03
N SER A 74 15.57 -42.12 5.89
CA SER A 74 14.27 -42.58 6.38
C SER A 74 14.34 -42.82 7.90
N TYR A 75 13.63 -42.00 8.67
CA TYR A 75 13.39 -42.25 10.09
C TYR A 75 12.19 -43.20 10.24
N THR A 76 12.47 -44.43 10.66
CA THR A 76 11.46 -45.39 11.09
C THR A 76 10.92 -44.99 12.46
N ILE A 77 9.73 -44.40 12.50
CA ILE A 77 9.00 -44.19 13.76
C ILE A 77 8.27 -45.49 14.11
N LEU A 78 8.77 -46.19 15.12
CA LEU A 78 8.11 -47.30 15.80
C LEU A 78 6.80 -46.81 16.44
N SER A 79 5.66 -47.31 15.94
CA SER A 79 4.37 -47.17 16.60
C SER A 79 4.20 -48.31 17.61
N PRO A 80 3.97 -48.03 18.90
CA PRO A 80 3.52 -49.04 19.84
C PRO A 80 2.01 -49.25 19.72
N SER A 81 1.63 -50.46 19.35
CA SER A 81 0.27 -50.99 19.35
C SER A 81 -0.24 -51.10 20.80
N GLY A 82 -1.34 -50.40 21.11
CA GLY A 82 -2.06 -50.54 22.37
C GLY A 82 -3.57 -50.60 22.11
N PRO A 83 -4.29 -51.64 22.58
CA PRO A 83 -5.73 -51.76 22.41
C PRO A 83 -6.45 -51.09 23.59
N GLY A 84 -7.46 -50.28 23.31
CA GLY A 84 -8.23 -49.62 24.36
C GLY A 84 -9.34 -48.77 23.78
N ALA A 85 -10.38 -49.43 23.29
CA ALA A 85 -11.65 -48.79 22.96
C ALA A 85 -12.30 -48.27 24.23
N SER A 86 -12.54 -46.96 24.26
CA SER A 86 -13.54 -46.35 25.13
C SER A 86 -14.08 -45.13 24.40
N ASP A 87 -15.34 -45.26 23.96
CA ASP A 87 -16.17 -44.20 23.41
C ASP A 87 -16.24 -43.04 24.41
N LEU A 88 -15.52 -41.97 24.11
CA LEU A 88 -15.67 -40.68 24.75
C LEU A 88 -16.12 -39.69 23.68
N GLU A 89 -17.39 -39.33 23.79
CA GLU A 89 -18.03 -38.13 23.22
C GLU A 89 -17.02 -37.01 22.92
N PRO A 90 -16.99 -36.49 21.68
CA PRO A 90 -16.13 -35.38 21.32
C PRO A 90 -16.65 -34.11 22.00
N SER A 91 -16.21 -33.92 23.26
CA SER A 91 -16.22 -32.62 23.92
C SER A 91 -15.57 -31.63 22.97
N LYS A 92 -16.39 -30.73 22.41
CA LYS A 92 -15.95 -29.58 21.60
C LYS A 92 -15.08 -28.70 22.48
N LYS A 93 -13.82 -29.08 22.66
CA LYS A 93 -12.77 -28.16 23.07
C LYS A 93 -12.70 -27.13 21.97
N GLU A 94 -13.29 -25.97 22.21
CA GLU A 94 -12.94 -24.75 21.51
C GLU A 94 -11.44 -24.52 21.77
N SER A 95 -10.61 -25.14 20.92
CA SER A 95 -9.18 -24.92 20.92
C SER A 95 -8.98 -23.42 20.80
N TYR A 96 -8.43 -22.82 21.85
CA TYR A 96 -8.08 -21.41 21.90
C TYR A 96 -7.17 -21.13 20.70
N ILE A 97 -7.74 -20.61 19.62
CA ILE A 97 -6.97 -20.26 18.43
C ILE A 97 -6.19 -19.01 18.84
N SER A 98 -4.86 -19.10 18.83
CA SER A 98 -4.00 -17.94 19.05
C SER A 98 -4.47 -16.79 18.15
N PRO A 99 -4.58 -15.53 18.66
CA PRO A 99 -4.97 -14.38 17.86
C PRO A 99 -4.19 -14.25 16.54
N LEU A 100 -2.92 -14.66 16.54
CA LEU A 100 -2.08 -14.71 15.33
C LEU A 100 -2.52 -15.79 14.33
N ALA A 101 -2.96 -16.96 14.82
CA ALA A 101 -3.48 -18.02 13.98
C ALA A 101 -4.86 -17.67 13.41
N TRP A 102 -5.71 -16.99 14.18
CA TRP A 102 -6.97 -16.45 13.69
C TRP A 102 -6.72 -15.38 12.63
N LEU A 103 -5.83 -14.43 12.90
CA LEU A 103 -5.45 -13.40 11.94
C LEU A 103 -4.87 -14.05 10.67
N SER A 104 -3.94 -14.99 10.80
CA SER A 104 -3.40 -15.76 9.66
C SER A 104 -4.49 -16.43 8.83
N ARG A 105 -5.51 -17.05 9.45
CA ARG A 105 -6.66 -17.65 8.76
C ARG A 105 -7.53 -16.62 8.05
N VAL A 106 -7.82 -15.49 8.69
CA VAL A 106 -8.60 -14.40 8.09
C VAL A 106 -7.86 -13.86 6.86
N ILE A 107 -6.56 -13.62 6.98
CA ILE A 107 -5.79 -13.04 5.88
C ILE A 107 -5.58 -14.08 4.75
N THR A 108 -5.32 -15.37 5.07
CA THR A 108 -5.18 -16.42 4.03
C THR A 108 -6.49 -16.69 3.30
N LYS A 109 -7.63 -16.67 4.00
CA LYS A 109 -8.96 -16.79 3.38
C LYS A 109 -9.25 -15.62 2.44
N ALA A 110 -8.92 -14.39 2.86
CA ALA A 110 -9.07 -13.20 2.02
C ALA A 110 -8.27 -13.31 0.70
N GLY A 111 -7.06 -13.87 0.75
CA GLY A 111 -6.24 -14.07 -0.46
C GLY A 111 -6.71 -15.18 -1.42
N GLN A 112 -7.45 -16.18 -0.94
CA GLN A 112 -7.96 -17.27 -1.78
C GLN A 112 -9.24 -16.89 -2.55
N ASP A 113 -10.12 -16.09 -1.93
CA ASP A 113 -11.39 -15.67 -2.55
C ASP A 113 -11.22 -14.64 -3.69
N GLU A 114 -10.07 -13.97 -3.80
CA GLU A 114 -9.80 -12.99 -4.87
C GLU A 114 -9.60 -13.62 -6.25
N ARG A 115 -9.28 -14.92 -6.34
CA ARG A 115 -8.93 -15.57 -7.61
C ARG A 115 -10.12 -16.02 -8.47
N LEU A 116 -11.34 -16.03 -7.91
CA LEU A 116 -12.49 -16.73 -8.51
C LEU A 116 -13.48 -15.87 -9.30
N HIS A 117 -13.37 -14.53 -9.30
CA HIS A 117 -14.51 -13.68 -9.75
C HIS A 117 -14.27 -12.71 -10.92
N TYR A 118 -13.17 -12.83 -11.67
CA TYR A 118 -12.91 -11.93 -12.81
C TYR A 118 -13.71 -12.21 -14.10
N HIS A 119 -14.70 -13.11 -14.08
CA HIS A 119 -15.49 -13.47 -15.28
C HIS A 119 -16.91 -12.88 -15.36
N ALA A 120 -17.38 -12.13 -14.37
CA ALA A 120 -18.78 -11.68 -14.33
C ALA A 120 -18.93 -10.19 -14.69
N ASN A 121 -18.83 -9.83 -15.97
CA ASN A 121 -19.57 -8.69 -16.54
C ASN A 121 -19.64 -8.70 -18.07
N GLY A 122 -19.43 -9.85 -18.71
CA GLY A 122 -19.90 -10.04 -20.07
C GLY A 122 -21.42 -10.19 -20.04
N HIS A 123 -22.15 -9.17 -20.51
CA HIS A 123 -23.53 -9.34 -20.94
C HIS A 123 -23.54 -10.37 -22.08
N HIS A 124 -23.64 -11.64 -21.72
CA HIS A 124 -23.91 -12.70 -22.66
C HIS A 124 -25.38 -12.59 -23.04
N HIS A 125 -25.64 -12.02 -24.20
CA HIS A 125 -26.92 -12.20 -24.87
C HIS A 125 -27.11 -13.71 -25.09
N HIS A 126 -28.04 -14.28 -24.32
CA HIS A 126 -28.45 -15.67 -24.48
C HIS A 126 -29.17 -15.80 -25.83
N HIS A 127 -28.43 -16.22 -26.86
CA HIS A 127 -29.07 -16.80 -28.04
C HIS A 127 -29.55 -18.20 -27.65
N HIS A 128 -30.88 -18.34 -27.54
CA HIS A 128 -31.55 -19.62 -27.36
C HIS A 128 -31.37 -20.47 -28.61
N HIS A 129 -30.34 -21.31 -28.64
CA HIS A 129 -30.25 -22.40 -29.58
C HIS A 129 -30.91 -23.64 -28.98
N HIS A 130 -32.10 -23.96 -29.47
CA HIS A 130 -32.74 -25.25 -29.23
C HIS A 130 -31.93 -26.33 -29.97
N HIS A 131 -31.17 -27.13 -29.21
CA HIS A 131 -30.57 -28.35 -29.74
C HIS A 131 -31.21 -29.58 -29.11
N HIS A 132 -31.70 -30.43 -29.99
CA HIS A 132 -32.24 -31.75 -29.70
C HIS A 132 -31.22 -32.63 -28.98
N HIS A 133 -31.68 -33.31 -27.94
CA HIS A 133 -30.91 -34.25 -27.15
C HIS A 133 -30.66 -35.55 -27.92
N HIS A 134 -29.40 -35.85 -28.19
CA HIS A 134 -28.94 -37.23 -28.30
C HIS A 134 -28.25 -37.64 -27.01
N HIS A 135 -28.86 -38.62 -26.35
CA HIS A 135 -28.29 -39.35 -25.23
C HIS A 135 -27.06 -40.12 -25.69
N HIS A 136 -25.88 -39.76 -25.17
CA HIS A 136 -24.78 -40.71 -25.04
C HIS A 136 -24.21 -40.66 -23.63
N HIS A 137 -24.34 -41.79 -22.95
CA HIS A 137 -23.64 -42.14 -21.73
C HIS A 137 -22.13 -42.14 -21.99
N GLY A 138 -21.48 -41.00 -21.72
CA GLY A 138 -20.03 -40.87 -21.70
C GLY A 138 -19.57 -40.61 -20.27
N ARG A 139 -19.38 -41.70 -19.53
CA ARG A 139 -18.82 -41.73 -18.16
C ARG A 139 -17.32 -41.40 -18.25
N SER A 140 -16.98 -40.11 -18.34
CA SER A 140 -15.59 -39.66 -18.49
C SER A 140 -15.21 -38.69 -17.37
N HIS A 141 -14.41 -39.22 -16.45
CA HIS A 141 -13.44 -38.57 -15.56
C HIS A 141 -13.22 -37.05 -15.75
N HIS A 142 -13.95 -36.22 -15.00
CA HIS A 142 -13.72 -34.76 -14.95
C HIS A 142 -13.13 -34.23 -13.62
N HIS A 143 -12.57 -35.09 -12.78
CA HIS A 143 -11.92 -34.66 -11.53
C HIS A 143 -10.41 -34.35 -11.62
N GLN A 144 -9.83 -34.31 -12.83
CA GLN A 144 -8.39 -34.06 -13.01
C GLN A 144 -8.05 -32.63 -13.51
N GLY A 145 -8.91 -31.65 -13.25
CA GLY A 145 -8.74 -30.26 -13.71
C GLY A 145 -8.06 -29.29 -12.74
N LEU A 146 -7.79 -29.67 -11.48
CA LEU A 146 -7.28 -28.74 -10.45
C LEU A 146 -5.79 -28.93 -10.11
N LEU A 147 -5.11 -29.92 -10.69
CA LEU A 147 -3.69 -30.19 -10.46
C LEU A 147 -2.83 -30.16 -11.73
N SER A 148 -3.44 -29.97 -12.91
CA SER A 148 -2.70 -29.86 -14.16
C SER A 148 -2.27 -28.41 -14.39
N GLY A 149 -0.96 -28.17 -14.45
CA GLY A 149 -0.42 -27.01 -15.16
C GLY A 149 0.29 -25.92 -14.34
N HIS A 150 1.04 -26.29 -13.28
CA HIS A 150 2.20 -25.48 -12.85
C HIS A 150 3.42 -25.61 -13.79
N HIS A 151 3.25 -26.23 -14.96
CA HIS A 151 4.15 -26.01 -16.10
C HIS A 151 3.82 -24.67 -16.75
N GLY A 152 4.27 -23.63 -16.05
CA GLY A 152 4.23 -22.27 -16.51
C GLY A 152 5.05 -22.13 -17.78
N SER A 153 4.38 -21.79 -18.88
CA SER A 153 4.98 -20.80 -19.77
C SER A 153 5.34 -19.62 -18.86
N SER A 154 6.62 -19.46 -18.54
CA SER A 154 7.11 -18.38 -17.69
C SER A 154 6.80 -17.09 -18.43
N ALA A 155 5.60 -16.54 -18.20
CA ALA A 155 5.22 -15.25 -18.71
C ALA A 155 6.35 -14.32 -18.31
N THR A 156 6.94 -13.61 -19.27
CA THR A 156 8.10 -12.76 -19.02
C THR A 156 7.82 -11.86 -17.82
N LEU A 157 8.83 -11.60 -16.98
CA LEU A 157 8.67 -10.78 -15.77
C LEU A 157 7.93 -9.47 -16.08
N ARG A 158 8.23 -8.85 -17.23
CA ARG A 158 7.53 -7.68 -17.76
C ARG A 158 6.01 -7.91 -17.85
N LYS A 159 5.55 -9.01 -18.47
CA LYS A 159 4.13 -9.34 -18.57
C LYS A 159 3.47 -9.54 -17.19
N GLN A 160 4.21 -10.07 -16.22
CA GLN A 160 3.69 -10.24 -14.85
C GLN A 160 3.63 -8.91 -14.07
N LEU A 161 4.54 -7.97 -14.32
CA LEU A 161 4.56 -6.66 -13.63
C LEU A 161 3.46 -5.71 -14.15
N PHE A 162 3.17 -5.77 -15.45
CA PHE A 162 2.12 -4.99 -16.09
C PHE A 162 0.78 -5.73 -16.18
N SER A 163 0.63 -6.88 -15.52
CA SER A 163 -0.68 -7.50 -15.39
C SER A 163 -1.56 -6.72 -14.42
N LYS A 164 -2.87 -6.90 -14.54
CA LYS A 164 -3.85 -6.34 -13.61
C LYS A 164 -3.55 -6.83 -12.18
N ALA A 165 -3.62 -5.92 -11.22
CA ALA A 165 -3.50 -6.23 -9.80
C ALA A 165 -4.64 -7.16 -9.36
N THR A 166 -4.33 -8.12 -8.48
CA THR A 166 -5.33 -9.04 -7.92
C THR A 166 -6.15 -8.35 -6.83
N VAL A 167 -5.45 -7.60 -5.99
CA VAL A 167 -6.02 -6.77 -4.94
C VAL A 167 -6.51 -5.48 -5.58
N VAL A 168 -7.81 -5.21 -5.46
CA VAL A 168 -8.47 -3.98 -5.94
C VAL A 168 -9.46 -3.53 -4.88
N THR A 169 -9.86 -2.26 -4.90
CA THR A 169 -10.89 -1.74 -3.97
C THR A 169 -12.28 -2.12 -4.44
N LEU A 170 -13.31 -1.84 -3.64
CA LEU A 170 -14.71 -2.03 -4.06
C LEU A 170 -15.20 -0.99 -5.08
N GLU A 171 -14.43 0.06 -5.36
CA GLU A 171 -14.85 1.12 -6.27
C GLU A 171 -15.15 0.57 -7.66
N LYS A 172 -16.25 1.00 -8.29
CA LYS A 172 -16.64 0.55 -9.62
C LYS A 172 -15.65 1.07 -10.67
N LYS A 173 -15.06 0.14 -11.44
CA LYS A 173 -13.95 0.49 -12.33
C LYS A 173 -14.38 1.32 -13.53
N TYR A 174 -13.68 2.42 -13.79
CA TYR A 174 -13.93 3.35 -14.92
C TYR A 174 -15.36 3.88 -14.97
N ALA A 175 -16.07 3.91 -13.83
CA ALA A 175 -17.47 4.33 -13.79
C ALA A 175 -17.64 5.84 -13.96
N THR A 176 -16.69 6.63 -13.43
CA THR A 176 -16.75 8.10 -13.45
C THR A 176 -16.01 8.67 -14.65
N VAL A 177 -14.79 8.19 -14.92
CA VAL A 177 -13.95 8.63 -16.04
C VAL A 177 -13.18 7.44 -16.62
N HIS A 178 -12.84 7.49 -17.91
CA HIS A 178 -12.18 6.39 -18.61
C HIS A 178 -10.67 6.30 -18.34
N TRP A 179 -10.03 7.39 -17.88
CA TRP A 179 -8.58 7.44 -17.64
C TRP A 179 -8.17 6.98 -16.24
N ALA A 180 -9.12 6.88 -15.30
CA ALA A 180 -8.88 6.41 -13.93
C ALA A 180 -9.76 5.19 -13.64
N ALA A 181 -9.13 4.08 -13.28
CA ALA A 181 -9.85 2.88 -12.91
C ALA A 181 -10.68 3.09 -11.64
N GLU A 182 -10.10 3.70 -10.61
CA GLU A 182 -10.78 3.99 -9.33
C GLU A 182 -10.71 5.50 -9.09
N PHE A 183 -11.67 6.24 -9.65
CA PHE A 183 -11.65 7.70 -9.72
C PHE A 183 -11.51 8.36 -8.34
N TYR A 184 -12.35 7.99 -7.37
CA TYR A 184 -12.33 8.61 -6.05
C TYR A 184 -11.03 8.30 -5.30
N CYS A 185 -10.56 7.05 -5.38
CA CYS A 185 -9.27 6.67 -4.80
C CYS A 185 -8.10 7.42 -5.47
N THR A 186 -8.17 7.62 -6.78
CA THR A 186 -7.15 8.35 -7.55
C THR A 186 -7.07 9.81 -7.13
N ILE A 187 -8.21 10.52 -7.04
CA ILE A 187 -8.21 11.95 -6.67
C ILE A 187 -7.97 12.19 -5.18
N SER A 188 -8.23 11.22 -4.31
CA SER A 188 -7.96 11.33 -2.88
C SER A 188 -6.53 10.91 -2.50
N SER A 189 -5.83 10.13 -3.34
CA SER A 189 -4.44 9.70 -3.11
C SER A 189 -3.44 10.86 -2.85
N PRO A 190 -3.53 12.01 -3.53
CA PRO A 190 -2.72 13.19 -3.22
C PRO A 190 -2.81 13.67 -1.76
N CYS A 191 -3.87 13.33 -1.02
CA CYS A 191 -3.98 13.68 0.40
C CYS A 191 -2.88 13.04 1.26
N PHE A 192 -2.25 11.94 0.83
CA PHE A 192 -1.07 11.42 1.53
C PHE A 192 0.10 12.40 1.55
N ALA A 193 0.17 13.35 0.59
CA ALA A 193 1.20 14.38 0.53
C ALA A 193 0.87 15.64 1.34
N LEU A 194 -0.21 15.66 2.14
CA LEU A 194 -0.53 16.78 3.03
C LEU A 194 0.62 17.22 3.96
N PRO A 195 1.51 16.33 4.45
CA PRO A 195 2.69 16.75 5.22
C PRO A 195 3.59 17.78 4.52
N VAL A 196 3.57 17.88 3.19
CA VAL A 196 4.32 18.92 2.44
C VAL A 196 3.90 20.33 2.85
N LEU A 197 2.65 20.52 3.30
CA LEU A 197 2.16 21.82 3.74
C LEU A 197 2.91 22.35 4.98
N LEU A 198 3.60 21.50 5.74
CA LEU A 198 4.44 21.93 6.86
C LEU A 198 5.61 22.82 6.41
N TYR A 199 6.07 22.68 5.17
CA TYR A 199 7.06 23.59 4.62
C TYR A 199 6.52 25.01 4.40
N LEU A 200 5.21 25.26 4.50
CA LEU A 200 4.67 26.62 4.47
C LEU A 200 4.90 27.36 5.79
N ASP A 201 5.13 26.64 6.89
CA ASP A 201 5.45 27.22 8.19
C ASP A 201 6.95 27.57 8.28
N PRO A 202 7.31 28.85 8.47
CA PRO A 202 8.70 29.24 8.70
C PRO A 202 9.31 28.54 9.92
N ALA A 203 8.57 28.35 11.01
CA ALA A 203 9.08 27.73 12.24
C ALA A 203 9.61 26.31 11.96
N PHE A 204 8.87 25.56 11.12
CA PHE A 204 9.28 24.23 10.69
C PHE A 204 10.60 24.24 9.90
N ARG A 205 10.76 25.20 8.97
CA ARG A 205 11.98 25.30 8.12
C ARG A 205 13.25 25.55 8.93
N TRP A 206 13.13 26.24 10.06
CA TRP A 206 14.27 26.67 10.88
C TRP A 206 14.50 25.78 12.11
N SER A 207 13.69 24.74 12.31
CA SER A 207 13.77 23.85 13.48
C SER A 207 14.84 22.75 13.37
N ALA A 208 15.65 22.62 14.45
CA ALA A 208 16.51 21.53 14.98
C ALA A 208 17.10 20.39 14.08
N PRO A 209 18.27 19.80 14.46
CA PRO A 209 19.02 18.79 13.69
C PRO A 209 18.29 17.47 13.34
N ASP A 210 17.18 17.13 14.00
CA ASP A 210 16.36 15.95 13.66
C ASP A 210 15.49 16.13 12.41
N ILE A 211 15.62 17.29 11.74
CA ILE A 211 14.90 17.66 10.54
C ILE A 211 15.06 16.63 9.40
N HIS A 212 16.17 15.89 9.38
CA HIS A 212 16.47 14.89 8.34
C HIS A 212 15.41 13.77 8.29
N ILE A 213 14.99 13.25 9.44
CA ILE A 213 14.01 12.14 9.51
C ILE A 213 12.63 12.65 9.12
N THR A 214 12.27 13.84 9.60
CA THR A 214 11.01 14.50 9.27
C THR A 214 10.91 14.81 7.78
N HIS A 215 11.98 15.35 7.19
CA HIS A 215 12.05 15.58 5.74
C HIS A 215 11.97 14.28 4.95
N PHE A 216 12.63 13.22 5.42
CA PHE A 216 12.55 11.91 4.80
C PHE A 216 11.13 11.32 4.87
N ALA A 217 10.43 11.49 5.99
CA ALA A 217 9.03 11.10 6.14
C ALA A 217 8.12 11.90 5.19
N ILE A 218 8.30 13.22 5.07
CA ILE A 218 7.55 14.04 4.11
C ILE A 218 7.83 13.61 2.68
N PHE A 219 9.09 13.36 2.32
CA PHE A 219 9.47 12.84 1.02
C PHE A 219 8.77 11.50 0.71
N LEU A 220 8.80 10.56 1.66
CA LEU A 220 8.11 9.26 1.51
C LEU A 220 6.58 9.42 1.41
N SER A 221 5.99 10.41 2.07
CA SER A 221 4.55 10.70 1.95
C SER A 221 4.17 11.15 0.53
N VAL A 222 5.02 11.95 -0.12
CA VAL A 222 4.85 12.34 -1.53
C VAL A 222 4.98 11.13 -2.45
N PHE A 223 5.98 10.29 -2.23
CA PHE A 223 6.14 9.06 -3.01
C PHE A 223 4.94 8.13 -2.85
N THR A 224 4.45 7.95 -1.63
CA THR A 224 3.23 7.18 -1.35
C THR A 224 2.03 7.74 -2.11
N ALA A 225 1.82 9.07 -2.07
CA ALA A 225 0.75 9.74 -2.80
C ALA A 225 0.83 9.49 -4.32
N LEU A 226 2.03 9.61 -4.90
CA LEU A 226 2.26 9.39 -6.32
C LEU A 226 2.01 7.92 -6.70
N THR A 227 2.54 6.96 -5.95
CA THR A 227 2.36 5.53 -6.26
C THR A 227 0.93 5.08 -6.07
N SER A 228 0.24 5.59 -5.04
CA SER A 228 -1.19 5.38 -4.80
C SER A 228 -2.02 5.91 -5.97
N THR A 229 -1.75 7.15 -6.40
CA THR A 229 -2.44 7.77 -7.55
C THR A 229 -2.26 6.94 -8.83
N LEU A 230 -1.02 6.52 -9.14
CA LEU A 230 -0.74 5.70 -10.32
C LEU A 230 -1.37 4.32 -10.25
N TYR A 231 -1.37 3.69 -9.05
CA TYR A 231 -2.02 2.41 -8.84
C TYR A 231 -3.53 2.52 -9.07
N HIS A 232 -4.22 3.44 -8.43
CA HIS A 232 -5.68 3.57 -8.57
C HIS A 232 -6.10 4.05 -9.97
N ALA A 233 -5.23 4.77 -10.68
CA ALA A 233 -5.49 5.14 -12.07
C ALA A 233 -5.39 3.93 -13.02
N THR A 234 -4.41 3.04 -12.83
CA THR A 234 -4.04 2.00 -13.82
C THR A 234 -4.38 0.56 -13.43
N LEU A 235 -4.43 0.27 -12.13
CA LEU A 235 -4.49 -1.07 -11.52
C LEU A 235 -3.39 -2.02 -11.96
N TYR A 236 -2.21 -1.51 -12.32
CA TYR A 236 -1.06 -2.38 -12.61
C TYR A 236 -0.44 -2.94 -11.35
N LYS A 237 -0.02 -4.21 -11.43
CA LYS A 237 0.57 -4.94 -10.31
C LYS A 237 1.86 -4.29 -9.77
N ILE A 238 2.68 -3.73 -10.65
CA ILE A 238 3.88 -2.99 -10.23
C ILE A 238 3.53 -1.82 -9.32
N PHE A 239 2.55 -0.99 -9.70
CA PHE A 239 2.13 0.15 -8.89
C PHE A 239 1.42 -0.28 -7.61
N SER A 240 0.62 -1.35 -7.65
CA SER A 240 0.04 -1.95 -6.44
C SER A 240 1.11 -2.38 -5.43
N SER A 241 2.22 -2.94 -5.91
CA SER A 241 3.33 -3.39 -5.07
C SER A 241 4.11 -2.22 -4.48
N LEU A 242 4.35 -1.18 -5.29
CA LEU A 242 5.01 0.05 -4.85
C LEU A 242 4.16 0.82 -3.85
N ASP A 243 2.86 0.94 -4.09
CA ASP A 243 1.90 1.60 -3.21
C ASP A 243 1.89 0.95 -1.82
N ALA A 244 1.71 -0.38 -1.76
CA ALA A 244 1.77 -1.13 -0.51
C ALA A 244 3.14 -0.99 0.20
N CYS A 245 4.24 -0.98 -0.56
CA CYS A 245 5.59 -0.82 -0.01
C CYS A 245 5.76 0.56 0.64
N PHE A 246 5.49 1.63 -0.10
CA PHE A 246 5.68 2.99 0.39
C PHE A 246 4.69 3.36 1.48
N ALA A 247 3.43 2.91 1.41
CA ALA A 247 2.48 3.08 2.51
C ALA A 247 2.97 2.43 3.81
N THR A 248 3.57 1.23 3.72
CA THR A 248 4.15 0.53 4.88
C THR A 248 5.35 1.26 5.44
N ILE A 249 6.30 1.65 4.58
CA ILE A 249 7.51 2.39 4.98
C ILE A 249 7.14 3.73 5.59
N MET A 250 6.19 4.44 5.00
CA MET A 250 5.74 5.73 5.49
C MET A 250 5.03 5.57 6.85
N PHE A 251 4.15 4.58 7.02
CA PHE A 251 3.53 4.29 8.32
C PHE A 251 4.59 3.97 9.38
N TYR A 252 5.62 3.22 8.98
CA TYR A 252 6.79 2.93 9.81
C TYR A 252 7.55 4.19 10.23
N MET A 253 7.87 5.05 9.27
CA MET A 253 8.59 6.28 9.50
C MET A 253 7.83 7.23 10.43
N ASN A 254 6.51 7.34 10.26
CA ASN A 254 5.66 8.13 11.13
C ASN A 254 5.68 7.58 12.58
N ALA A 255 5.62 6.26 12.75
CA ALA A 255 5.70 5.65 14.08
C ALA A 255 7.06 5.92 14.75
N ILE A 256 8.18 5.75 14.03
CA ILE A 256 9.51 6.03 14.55
C ILE A 256 9.68 7.52 14.88
N GLN A 257 9.17 8.41 14.04
CA GLN A 257 9.23 9.84 14.30
C GLN A 257 8.50 10.20 15.59
N LEU A 258 7.25 9.72 15.77
CA LEU A 258 6.47 9.94 16.99
C LEU A 258 7.19 9.41 18.25
N LEU A 259 7.82 8.24 18.16
CA LEU A 259 8.57 7.64 19.27
C LEU A 259 9.87 8.39 19.58
N ARG A 260 10.55 8.95 18.58
CA ARG A 260 11.77 9.76 18.78
C ARG A 260 11.48 11.10 19.40
N SER A 261 10.31 11.68 19.11
CA SER A 261 9.92 12.99 19.62
C SER A 261 9.21 12.94 20.97
N LEU A 262 9.13 11.79 21.64
CA LEU A 262 8.47 11.69 22.95
C LEU A 262 9.11 12.65 23.97
N PRO A 263 8.32 13.49 24.67
CA PRO A 263 8.82 14.33 25.75
C PRO A 263 9.20 13.49 26.98
N ASP A 264 10.10 14.00 27.81
CA ASP A 264 10.35 13.44 29.15
C ASP A 264 9.10 13.63 30.04
N PRO A 265 8.73 12.65 30.90
CA PRO A 265 9.44 11.40 31.20
C PRO A 265 9.06 10.21 30.30
N TYR A 266 8.17 10.39 29.32
CA TYR A 266 7.65 9.28 28.51
C TYR A 266 8.70 8.60 27.66
N ALA A 267 9.73 9.33 27.21
CA ALA A 267 10.89 8.75 26.55
C ALA A 267 11.58 7.67 27.40
N MET A 268 11.61 7.84 28.73
CA MET A 268 12.20 6.86 29.67
C MET A 268 11.30 5.64 29.92
N MET A 269 10.01 5.71 29.55
CA MET A 269 9.08 4.58 29.69
C MET A 269 9.20 3.57 28.53
N VAL A 270 9.88 3.94 27.44
CA VAL A 270 10.12 3.02 26.32
C VAL A 270 11.08 1.91 26.76
N PRO A 271 10.76 0.62 26.58
CA PRO A 271 11.65 -0.47 26.99
C PRO A 271 13.05 -0.31 26.39
N GLY A 272 14.09 -0.49 27.20
CA GLY A 272 15.49 -0.23 26.82
C GLY A 272 15.91 -0.78 25.44
N PRO A 273 15.57 -2.04 25.07
CA PRO A 273 15.89 -2.58 23.75
C PRO A 273 15.16 -1.86 22.60
N ILE A 274 13.94 -1.38 22.82
CA ILE A 274 13.18 -0.62 21.82
C ILE A 274 13.75 0.80 21.75
N ALA A 275 14.05 1.42 22.88
CA ALA A 275 14.64 2.75 22.93
C ALA A 275 15.98 2.81 22.19
N SER A 276 16.84 1.80 22.36
CA SER A 276 18.14 1.75 21.65
C SER A 276 17.98 1.62 20.13
N ILE A 277 17.00 0.82 19.66
CA ILE A 277 16.68 0.71 18.24
C ILE A 277 16.10 2.03 17.73
N VAL A 278 15.10 2.57 18.42
CA VAL A 278 14.40 3.79 18.01
C VAL A 278 15.36 4.97 17.98
N GLN A 279 16.24 5.15 18.96
CA GLN A 279 17.13 6.31 19.04
C GLN A 279 18.40 6.19 18.18
N TRP A 280 18.68 5.03 17.59
CA TRP A 280 19.85 4.90 16.72
C TRP A 280 19.65 5.58 15.36
N ASP A 281 20.43 6.60 15.03
CA ASP A 281 20.26 7.46 13.85
C ASP A 281 20.12 6.71 12.52
N TRP A 282 20.74 5.53 12.40
CA TRP A 282 20.70 4.71 11.19
C TRP A 282 19.46 3.82 11.04
N THR A 283 18.71 3.60 12.12
CA THR A 283 17.53 2.72 12.13
C THR A 283 16.49 3.05 11.05
N PRO A 284 16.10 4.31 10.79
CA PRO A 284 15.10 4.64 9.78
C PRO A 284 15.54 4.22 8.38
N TYR A 285 16.83 4.43 8.06
CA TYR A 285 17.40 4.10 6.76
C TYR A 285 17.56 2.58 6.58
N LEU A 286 18.14 1.90 7.57
CA LEU A 286 18.35 0.45 7.51
C LEU A 286 17.04 -0.33 7.43
N LEU A 287 16.03 0.03 8.22
CA LEU A 287 14.73 -0.63 8.17
C LEU A 287 13.95 -0.28 6.91
N THR A 288 14.06 0.94 6.38
CA THR A 288 13.49 1.28 5.07
C THR A 288 14.11 0.44 3.96
N THR A 289 15.44 0.32 3.92
CA THR A 289 16.13 -0.54 2.95
C THR A 289 15.71 -2.00 3.10
N ALA A 290 15.65 -2.52 4.33
CA ALA A 290 15.20 -3.88 4.59
C ALA A 290 13.76 -4.13 4.13
N MET A 291 12.84 -3.18 4.35
CA MET A 291 11.47 -3.26 3.85
C MET A 291 11.44 -3.27 2.32
N ILE A 292 12.17 -2.39 1.65
CA ILE A 292 12.24 -2.37 0.17
C ILE A 292 12.74 -3.73 -0.35
N THR A 293 13.83 -4.27 0.21
CA THR A 293 14.36 -5.58 -0.17
C THR A 293 13.32 -6.68 0.05
N LEU A 294 12.62 -6.66 1.19
CA LEU A 294 11.59 -7.63 1.51
C LEU A 294 10.42 -7.57 0.52
N PHE A 295 9.99 -6.38 0.10
CA PHE A 295 8.95 -6.19 -0.91
C PHE A 295 9.40 -6.62 -2.32
N ILE A 296 10.67 -6.40 -2.68
CA ILE A 296 11.24 -6.88 -3.96
C ILE A 296 11.24 -8.41 -3.98
N VAL A 297 11.73 -9.05 -2.92
CA VAL A 297 11.76 -10.52 -2.81
C VAL A 297 10.35 -11.10 -2.74
N SER A 298 9.44 -10.42 -2.03
CA SER A 298 8.06 -10.85 -1.80
C SER A 298 7.05 -10.19 -2.74
N TRP A 299 7.47 -9.74 -3.93
CA TRP A 299 6.64 -8.93 -4.85
C TRP A 299 5.31 -9.59 -5.26
N ARG A 300 5.17 -10.91 -5.10
CA ARG A 300 3.93 -11.65 -5.35
C ARG A 300 2.92 -11.59 -4.21
N ARG A 301 3.34 -11.25 -2.99
CA ARG A 301 2.55 -11.30 -1.74
C ARG A 301 2.63 -9.97 -0.96
N THR A 302 2.78 -8.86 -1.68
CA THR A 302 3.02 -7.53 -1.09
C THR A 302 1.88 -7.05 -0.21
N ALA A 303 0.62 -7.27 -0.58
CA ALA A 303 -0.53 -6.84 0.22
C ALA A 303 -0.58 -7.52 1.60
N MET A 304 -0.37 -8.84 1.64
CA MET A 304 -0.32 -9.62 2.89
C MET A 304 0.81 -9.14 3.79
N LEU A 305 1.99 -8.97 3.20
CA LEU A 305 3.18 -8.53 3.89
C LEU A 305 2.99 -7.12 4.47
N SER A 306 2.48 -6.19 3.66
CA SER A 306 2.17 -4.82 4.07
C SER A 306 1.22 -4.80 5.26
N LEU A 307 0.10 -5.53 5.19
CA LEU A 307 -0.87 -5.60 6.27
C LEU A 307 -0.25 -6.12 7.57
N MET A 308 0.53 -7.21 7.50
CA MET A 308 1.20 -7.77 8.68
C MET A 308 2.16 -6.77 9.31
N LEU A 309 2.99 -6.11 8.49
CA LEU A 309 3.93 -5.09 8.98
C LEU A 309 3.19 -3.90 9.59
N MET A 310 2.15 -3.37 8.93
CA MET A 310 1.37 -2.25 9.47
C MET A 310 0.69 -2.61 10.80
N VAL A 311 0.08 -3.79 10.91
CA VAL A 311 -0.56 -4.25 12.16
C VAL A 311 0.42 -4.30 13.33
N LEU A 312 1.66 -4.76 13.09
CA LEU A 312 2.71 -4.77 14.11
C LEU A 312 3.07 -3.37 14.61
N MET A 313 2.86 -2.34 13.79
CA MET A 313 3.24 -0.96 14.09
C MET A 313 2.12 -0.12 14.73
N ILE A 314 0.86 -0.56 14.63
CA ILE A 314 -0.29 0.17 15.20
C ILE A 314 -0.08 0.50 16.69
N PRO A 315 0.35 -0.41 17.58
CA PRO A 315 0.49 -0.08 19.00
C PRO A 315 1.51 1.05 19.25
N ALA A 316 2.62 1.04 18.53
CA ALA A 316 3.65 2.08 18.61
C ALA A 316 3.11 3.44 18.13
N SER A 317 2.42 3.47 17.00
CA SER A 317 1.80 4.68 16.47
C SER A 317 0.75 5.24 17.43
N VAL A 318 -0.14 4.41 17.96
CA VAL A 318 -1.18 4.83 18.91
C VAL A 318 -0.56 5.40 20.17
N TRP A 319 0.44 4.73 20.75
CA TRP A 319 1.17 5.24 21.91
C TRP A 319 1.80 6.61 21.62
N GLY A 320 2.47 6.76 20.47
CA GLY A 320 3.05 8.02 20.03
C GLY A 320 2.01 9.15 19.97
N PHE A 321 0.87 8.93 19.30
CA PHE A 321 -0.18 9.95 19.24
C PHE A 321 -0.74 10.32 20.61
N VAL A 322 -0.93 9.35 21.50
CA VAL A 322 -1.46 9.59 22.86
C VAL A 322 -0.51 10.46 23.67
N VAL A 323 0.79 10.15 23.67
CA VAL A 323 1.79 10.92 24.43
C VAL A 323 1.96 12.34 23.88
N HIS A 324 1.86 12.51 22.56
CA HIS A 324 1.88 13.83 21.91
C HIS A 324 0.57 14.61 22.04
N GLU A 325 -0.44 14.06 22.74
CA GLU A 325 -1.80 14.61 22.85
C GLU A 325 -2.43 14.93 21.48
N ALA A 326 -1.99 14.23 20.43
CA ALA A 326 -2.39 14.45 19.05
C ALA A 326 -3.67 13.67 18.71
N TRP A 327 -4.72 13.89 19.52
CA TRP A 327 -5.99 13.16 19.46
C TRP A 327 -6.69 13.25 18.11
N VAL A 328 -6.60 14.41 17.44
CA VAL A 328 -7.17 14.62 16.11
C VAL A 328 -6.49 13.72 15.08
N GLY A 329 -5.16 13.64 15.11
CA GLY A 329 -4.37 12.76 14.25
C GLY A 329 -4.68 11.28 14.49
N LEU A 330 -4.82 10.88 15.76
CA LEU A 330 -5.22 9.53 16.15
C LEU A 330 -6.62 9.18 15.64
N ALA A 331 -7.60 10.06 15.84
CA ALA A 331 -8.98 9.86 15.40
C ALA A 331 -9.05 9.67 13.88
N PHE A 332 -8.36 10.51 13.10
CA PHE A 332 -8.25 10.33 11.65
C PHE A 332 -7.59 8.99 11.28
N GLY A 333 -6.53 8.59 11.99
CA GLY A 333 -5.87 7.30 11.78
C GLY A 333 -6.81 6.10 12.00
N LEU A 334 -7.58 6.12 13.09
CA LEU A 334 -8.55 5.06 13.42
C LEU A 334 -9.73 5.03 12.43
N VAL A 335 -10.26 6.19 12.03
CA VAL A 335 -11.30 6.30 11.00
C VAL A 335 -10.76 5.74 9.68
N GLY A 336 -9.55 6.13 9.29
CA GLY A 336 -8.90 5.60 8.09
C GLY A 336 -8.80 4.07 8.12
N LEU A 337 -8.19 3.51 9.17
CA LEU A 337 -8.02 2.06 9.30
C LEU A 337 -9.36 1.32 9.28
N SER A 338 -10.39 1.89 9.89
CA SER A 338 -11.75 1.34 9.88
C SER A 338 -12.36 1.34 8.47
N MET A 339 -12.18 2.43 7.71
CA MET A 339 -12.64 2.52 6.32
C MET A 339 -11.90 1.54 5.40
N PHE A 340 -10.58 1.39 5.59
CA PHE A 340 -9.79 0.38 4.90
C PHE A 340 -10.29 -1.04 5.20
N ALA A 341 -10.51 -1.36 6.49
CA ALA A 341 -11.02 -2.67 6.89
C ALA A 341 -12.41 -2.94 6.33
N ALA A 342 -13.33 -1.96 6.40
CA ALA A 342 -14.68 -2.07 5.86
C ALA A 342 -14.69 -2.31 4.34
N ASP A 343 -13.79 -1.66 3.60
CA ASP A 343 -13.58 -1.90 2.17
C ASP A 343 -13.08 -3.34 1.93
N ARG A 344 -12.12 -3.83 2.72
CA ARG A 344 -11.62 -5.22 2.60
C ARG A 344 -12.64 -6.28 2.96
N PHE A 345 -13.51 -6.01 3.93
CA PHE A 345 -14.62 -6.90 4.28
C PHE A 345 -15.83 -6.77 3.36
N LYS A 346 -15.75 -5.96 2.30
CA LYS A 346 -16.82 -5.75 1.33
C LYS A 346 -18.08 -5.11 1.93
N PHE A 347 -17.95 -4.41 3.06
CA PHE A 347 -19.08 -3.74 3.72
C PHE A 347 -19.38 -2.37 3.11
N PHE A 348 -18.35 -1.63 2.72
CA PHE A 348 -18.49 -0.25 2.27
C PHE A 348 -17.36 0.14 1.32
N CYS A 349 -17.67 0.83 0.22
CA CYS A 349 -16.69 1.35 -0.74
C CYS A 349 -15.99 2.61 -0.19
N GLY A 350 -15.32 2.47 0.95
CA GLY A 350 -14.75 3.56 1.73
C GLY A 350 -13.28 3.84 1.48
N HIS A 351 -12.66 3.18 0.51
CA HIS A 351 -11.20 3.24 0.34
C HIS A 351 -10.66 4.64 0.05
N SER A 352 -11.43 5.49 -0.63
CA SER A 352 -11.03 6.89 -0.86
C SER A 352 -10.95 7.70 0.44
N TYR A 353 -11.78 7.39 1.45
CA TYR A 353 -11.73 8.01 2.78
C TYR A 353 -10.50 7.54 3.57
N TRP A 354 -10.00 6.33 3.33
CA TRP A 354 -8.72 5.88 3.89
C TRP A 354 -7.58 6.81 3.45
N HIS A 355 -7.53 7.24 2.19
CA HIS A 355 -6.49 8.18 1.73
C HIS A 355 -6.61 9.55 2.39
N LEU A 356 -7.82 10.08 2.50
CA LEU A 356 -8.07 11.38 3.12
C LEU A 356 -7.71 11.34 4.61
N ALA A 357 -8.30 10.40 5.35
CA ALA A 357 -8.09 10.28 6.79
C ALA A 357 -6.66 9.85 7.13
N GLY A 358 -6.07 8.94 6.34
CA GLY A 358 -4.66 8.57 6.45
C GLY A 358 -3.74 9.77 6.23
N GLY A 359 -3.94 10.53 5.14
CA GLY A 359 -3.18 11.76 4.87
C GLY A 359 -3.26 12.80 5.99
N MET A 360 -4.46 13.03 6.53
CA MET A 360 -4.66 13.92 7.68
C MET A 360 -3.96 13.40 8.95
N SER A 361 -4.07 12.10 9.24
CA SER A 361 -3.41 11.47 10.39
C SER A 361 -1.89 11.64 10.32
N LEU A 362 -1.31 11.46 9.13
CA LEU A 362 0.12 11.66 8.89
C LEU A 362 0.54 13.11 9.06
N TRP A 363 -0.23 14.05 8.50
CA TRP A 363 0.06 15.47 8.70
C TRP A 363 0.09 15.83 10.18
N TYR A 364 -0.92 15.42 10.96
CA TYR A 364 -0.93 15.67 12.40
C TYR A 364 0.20 14.97 13.15
N GLY A 365 0.54 13.73 12.82
CA GLY A 365 1.62 13.00 13.49
C GLY A 365 3.01 13.61 13.24
N ILE A 366 3.27 14.01 11.99
CA ILE A 366 4.52 14.69 11.62
C ILE A 366 4.56 16.10 12.25
N ALA A 367 3.43 16.82 12.22
CA ALA A 367 3.32 18.16 12.80
C ALA A 367 3.54 18.16 14.30
N SER A 368 2.90 17.24 15.04
CA SER A 368 3.04 17.16 16.49
C SER A 368 4.47 16.84 16.89
N GLY A 369 5.13 15.91 16.20
CA GLY A 369 6.52 15.59 16.47
C GLY A 369 7.51 16.72 16.13
N ALA A 370 7.21 17.50 15.09
CA ALA A 370 8.08 18.59 14.66
C ALA A 370 7.91 19.88 15.48
N LEU A 371 6.70 20.16 15.95
CA LEU A 371 6.36 21.40 16.68
C LEU A 371 6.39 21.26 18.21
N ALA A 372 6.55 20.04 18.73
CA ALA A 372 6.69 19.81 20.17
C ALA A 372 8.08 20.20 20.74
N LYS A 373 9.02 20.60 19.88
CA LYS A 373 10.35 21.10 20.24
C LYS A 373 10.40 22.61 20.07
#